data_AF-A0A895A9X8-F1
#
_entry.id   AF-A0A895A9X8-F1
#
_cell.length_a   1.000
_cell.length_b   1.000
_cell.length_c   1.000
_cell.angle_alpha   90.00
_cell.angle_beta   90.00
_cell.angle_gamma   90.00
#
_symmetry.space_group_name_H-M   'P 1'
#
loop_
_entity.id
_entity.type
_entity.pdbx_description
1 polymer ?
#
loop_
_entity_poly.entity_id
_entity_poly.type
_entity_poly.pdbx_seq_one_letter_code
_entity_poly.pdbx_strand_id
1 'polypeptide(L)'
;MDYCTDCGTALNDDDLFCPNCGTAVDNDDSGRSSDDTADVEGAYVEGDGEKTALSIVVAAAVVGLIPGALLAWGFGTIGGSGIVFLLGWIGSAVYLRNKRLVSEVVGSGLYISALILPLVPILFYVPNLFADPDTASEAGAFVGSFIGMFVYGVIFAIVGVVLAAIGYVLKRHAAKKLNTA
;
A
#
# COMPACT_ATOMS: atom_id res chain seq x y z
N MET A 1 -19.56 8.03 -36.97
CA MET A 1 -18.37 7.82 -37.84
C MET A 1 -17.16 8.17 -37.02
N ASP A 2 -16.85 7.25 -36.15
CA ASP A 2 -15.77 7.36 -35.20
C ASP A 2 -14.53 6.70 -35.78
N TYR A 3 -13.37 7.17 -35.34
CA TYR A 3 -12.09 6.65 -35.79
C TYR A 3 -11.34 6.13 -34.57
N CYS A 4 -10.66 4.99 -34.74
CA CYS A 4 -9.84 4.41 -33.69
C CYS A 4 -8.76 5.41 -33.26
N THR A 5 -8.68 5.67 -31.96
CA THR A 5 -7.72 6.61 -31.36
C THR A 5 -6.26 6.14 -31.48
N ASP A 6 -6.05 4.85 -31.74
CA ASP A 6 -4.72 4.23 -31.78
C ASP A 6 -4.18 4.09 -33.21
N CYS A 7 -5.02 3.68 -34.17
CA CYS A 7 -4.59 3.42 -35.55
C CYS A 7 -5.28 4.27 -36.62
N GLY A 8 -6.29 5.08 -36.27
CA GLY A 8 -7.01 5.95 -37.20
C GLY A 8 -7.94 5.22 -38.18
N THR A 9 -8.20 3.93 -38.00
CA THR A 9 -9.16 3.17 -38.82
C THR A 9 -10.59 3.60 -38.48
N ALA A 10 -11.45 3.77 -39.49
CA ALA A 10 -12.87 4.05 -39.29
C ALA A 10 -13.57 2.89 -38.58
N LEU A 11 -14.34 3.21 -37.56
CA LEU A 11 -15.11 2.28 -36.73
C LEU A 11 -16.59 2.44 -37.05
N ASN A 12 -17.33 1.32 -36.99
CA ASN A 12 -18.79 1.37 -36.94
C ASN A 12 -19.26 1.57 -35.51
N ASP A 13 -20.45 2.15 -35.36
CA ASP A 13 -21.03 2.52 -34.07
C ASP A 13 -21.31 1.27 -33.16
N ASP A 14 -21.31 0.06 -33.73
CA ASP A 14 -21.49 -1.22 -33.02
C ASP A 14 -20.16 -1.97 -32.74
N ASP A 15 -19.01 -1.48 -33.21
CA ASP A 15 -17.73 -2.18 -33.07
C ASP A 15 -17.17 -2.02 -31.65
N LEU A 16 -17.18 -3.11 -30.86
CA LEU A 16 -16.59 -3.16 -29.51
C LEU A 16 -15.05 -3.15 -29.51
N PHE A 17 -14.45 -3.55 -30.64
CA PHE A 17 -12.99 -3.62 -30.82
C PHE A 17 -12.63 -3.20 -32.23
N CYS A 18 -11.51 -2.49 -32.38
CA CYS A 18 -11.02 -2.09 -33.69
C CYS A 18 -10.59 -3.32 -34.52
N PRO A 19 -11.13 -3.53 -35.74
CA PRO A 19 -10.83 -4.70 -36.56
C PRO A 19 -9.39 -4.71 -37.11
N ASN A 20 -8.67 -3.59 -37.01
CA ASN A 20 -7.31 -3.46 -37.54
C ASN A 20 -6.25 -3.69 -36.44
N CYS A 21 -6.37 -3.02 -35.29
CA CYS A 21 -5.36 -3.09 -34.23
C CYS A 21 -5.80 -3.87 -32.98
N GLY A 22 -7.08 -4.22 -32.86
CA GLY A 22 -7.63 -4.93 -31.70
C GLY A 22 -7.87 -4.05 -30.46
N THR A 23 -7.65 -2.74 -30.56
CA THR A 23 -7.89 -1.79 -29.46
C THR A 23 -9.39 -1.72 -29.15
N ALA A 24 -9.76 -1.89 -27.89
CA ALA A 24 -11.15 -1.80 -27.44
C ALA A 24 -11.71 -0.39 -27.67
N VAL A 25 -12.96 -0.34 -28.11
CA VAL A 25 -13.70 0.89 -28.40
C VAL A 25 -14.78 1.02 -27.33
N ASP A 26 -14.69 2.06 -26.51
CA ASP A 26 -15.67 2.31 -25.46
C ASP A 26 -16.96 2.88 -26.10
N ASN A 27 -17.91 2.00 -26.39
CA ASN A 27 -19.28 2.36 -26.75
C ASN A 27 -20.12 2.31 -25.48
N ASP A 28 -20.18 3.44 -24.79
CA ASP A 28 -20.84 3.58 -23.50
C ASP A 28 -22.37 3.66 -23.68
N ASP A 29 -23.09 2.57 -23.41
CA ASP A 29 -24.42 2.63 -22.76
C ASP A 29 -24.95 1.23 -22.38
N SER A 30 -24.76 0.83 -21.12
CA SER A 30 -25.77 0.20 -20.23
C SER A 30 -25.11 -0.62 -19.10
N GLY A 31 -25.41 -0.21 -17.86
CA GLY A 31 -24.72 -0.66 -16.66
C GLY A 31 -25.17 -1.96 -15.99
N ARG A 32 -24.62 -2.12 -14.77
CA ARG A 32 -24.66 -3.20 -13.75
C ARG A 32 -23.62 -4.31 -13.95
N SER A 33 -22.98 -4.86 -12.92
CA SER A 33 -22.72 -4.49 -11.52
C SER A 33 -21.83 -5.62 -10.96
N SER A 34 -20.77 -5.25 -10.23
CA SER A 34 -20.20 -5.94 -9.05
C SER A 34 -19.76 -7.42 -9.17
N ASP A 35 -18.45 -7.69 -8.99
CA ASP A 35 -18.02 -8.53 -7.85
C ASP A 35 -16.52 -8.37 -7.50
N ASP A 36 -16.28 -7.90 -6.27
CA ASP A 36 -15.11 -8.00 -5.39
C ASP A 36 -13.67 -7.84 -5.95
N THR A 37 -13.33 -6.60 -6.31
CA THR A 37 -11.97 -6.09 -6.05
C THR A 37 -12.02 -5.17 -4.85
N ALA A 38 -11.22 -5.47 -3.83
CA ALA A 38 -11.03 -4.62 -2.67
C ALA A 38 -10.78 -3.17 -3.11
N ASP A 39 -11.78 -2.32 -2.91
CA ASP A 39 -11.72 -0.88 -3.12
C ASP A 39 -10.66 -0.29 -2.20
N VAL A 40 -9.46 -0.13 -2.75
CA VAL A 40 -8.45 0.82 -2.27
C VAL A 40 -8.80 2.19 -2.86
N GLU A 41 -10.06 2.61 -2.75
CA GLU A 41 -10.50 3.96 -3.12
C GLU A 41 -10.34 4.88 -1.91
N GLY A 42 -9.08 5.07 -1.52
CA GLY A 42 -8.65 6.08 -0.56
C GLY A 42 -8.51 7.44 -1.23
N ALA A 43 -9.65 8.02 -1.60
CA ALA A 43 -9.95 9.45 -1.76
C ALA A 43 -8.79 10.42 -2.08
N TYR A 44 -8.61 10.74 -3.36
CA TYR A 44 -8.04 12.02 -3.76
C TYR A 44 -9.07 13.13 -3.44
N VAL A 45 -8.74 14.03 -2.52
CA VAL A 45 -9.53 15.24 -2.26
C VAL A 45 -8.88 16.42 -2.98
N GLU A 46 -9.41 16.76 -4.14
CA GLU A 46 -9.19 18.08 -4.75
C GLU A 46 -10.02 19.09 -3.93
N GLY A 47 -9.38 19.93 -3.12
CA GLY A 47 -10.10 20.86 -2.24
C GLY A 47 -9.30 22.09 -1.87
N ASP A 48 -9.67 23.22 -2.46
CA ASP A 48 -9.61 24.59 -1.92
C ASP A 48 -8.79 24.81 -0.62
N GLY A 49 -7.72 25.63 -0.75
CA GLY A 49 -6.55 25.84 0.12
C GLY A 49 -6.68 25.99 1.64
N GLU A 50 -7.87 25.97 2.23
CA GLU A 50 -8.08 25.97 3.69
C GLU A 50 -8.52 24.58 4.22
N LYS A 51 -9.24 23.78 3.41
CA LYS A 51 -9.69 22.41 3.75
C LYS A 51 -8.67 21.33 3.39
N THR A 52 -7.68 21.68 2.56
CA THR A 52 -6.61 20.79 2.12
C THR A 52 -5.64 20.45 3.26
N ALA A 53 -5.37 21.37 4.19
CA ALA A 53 -4.47 21.12 5.32
C ALA A 53 -5.05 20.10 6.31
N LEU A 54 -6.35 20.17 6.60
CA LEU A 54 -7.05 19.23 7.49
C LEU A 54 -7.07 17.82 6.88
N SER A 55 -7.41 17.70 5.59
CA SER A 55 -7.45 16.41 4.90
C SER A 55 -6.07 15.76 4.78
N ILE A 56 -4.98 16.53 4.64
CA ILE A 56 -3.60 16.02 4.72
C ILE A 56 -3.30 15.44 6.10
N VAL A 57 -3.70 16.12 7.18
CA VAL A 57 -3.47 15.64 8.55
C VAL A 57 -4.26 14.36 8.84
N VAL A 58 -5.51 14.28 8.37
CA VAL A 58 -6.34 13.08 8.49
C VAL A 58 -5.74 11.93 7.69
N ALA A 59 -5.34 12.18 6.44
CA ALA A 59 -4.69 11.17 5.60
C ALA A 59 -3.39 10.65 6.23
N ALA A 60 -2.53 11.54 6.75
CA ALA A 60 -1.31 11.14 7.44
C ALA A 60 -1.58 10.33 8.71
N ALA A 61 -2.64 10.66 9.47
CA ALA A 61 -3.03 9.91 10.65
C ALA A 61 -3.55 8.50 10.30
N VAL A 62 -4.37 8.37 9.26
CA VAL A 62 -4.93 7.08 8.80
C VAL A 62 -3.85 6.23 8.14
N VAL A 63 -3.01 6.81 7.28
CA VAL A 63 -1.94 6.07 6.62
C VAL A 63 -0.85 5.67 7.62
N GLY A 64 -0.56 6.49 8.62
CA GLY A 64 0.39 6.16 9.68
C GLY A 64 -0.07 5.03 10.62
N LEU A 65 -1.38 4.75 10.70
CA LEU A 65 -1.92 3.69 11.55
C LEU A 65 -1.42 2.32 11.11
N ILE A 66 -1.28 2.11 9.80
CA ILE A 66 -0.84 0.84 9.20
C ILE A 66 0.59 0.46 9.64
N PRO A 67 1.63 1.28 9.42
CA PRO A 67 2.98 0.97 9.88
C PRO A 67 3.08 0.93 11.41
N GLY A 68 2.33 1.78 12.12
CA GLY A 68 2.27 1.75 13.59
C GLY A 68 1.73 0.42 14.12
N ALA A 69 0.62 -0.07 13.56
CA ALA A 69 0.00 -1.34 13.93
C ALA A 69 0.89 -2.55 13.58
N LEU A 70 1.52 -2.53 12.39
CA LEU A 70 2.46 -3.58 11.97
C LEU A 70 3.67 -3.68 12.92
N LEU A 71 4.28 -2.54 13.27
CA LEU A 71 5.37 -2.51 14.25
C LEU A 71 4.92 -2.99 15.64
N ALA A 72 3.76 -2.55 16.10
CA ALA A 72 3.20 -2.95 17.38
C ALA A 72 2.98 -4.46 17.48
N TRP A 73 2.50 -5.08 16.38
CA TRP A 73 2.31 -6.52 16.28
C TRP A 73 3.66 -7.27 16.32
N GLY A 74 4.67 -6.80 15.59
CA GLY A 74 6.03 -7.38 15.62
C GLY A 74 6.68 -7.33 17.01
N PHE A 75 6.42 -6.29 17.79
CA PHE A 75 6.89 -6.15 19.17
C PHE A 75 5.96 -6.78 20.23
N GLY A 76 4.91 -7.50 19.82
CA GLY A 76 3.96 -8.12 20.74
C GLY A 76 4.58 -9.16 21.69
N THR A 77 5.71 -9.76 21.30
CA THR A 77 6.42 -10.78 22.09
C THR A 77 7.45 -10.21 23.07
N ILE A 78 8.03 -9.06 22.76
CA ILE A 78 9.13 -8.43 23.53
C ILE A 78 8.59 -7.48 24.62
N GLY A 79 7.31 -7.12 24.53
CA GLY A 79 6.69 -6.12 25.39
C GLY A 79 6.90 -4.69 24.87
N GLY A 80 6.05 -3.76 25.32
CA GLY A 80 6.11 -2.36 24.88
C GLY A 80 5.34 -2.03 23.60
N SER A 81 4.50 -2.95 23.08
CA SER A 81 3.71 -2.77 21.86
C SER A 81 2.95 -1.44 21.79
N GLY A 82 2.41 -0.95 22.92
CA GLY A 82 1.74 0.35 22.98
C GLY A 82 2.66 1.56 22.75
N ILE A 83 3.89 1.53 23.27
CA ILE A 83 4.86 2.61 23.09
C ILE A 83 5.40 2.59 21.66
N VAL A 84 5.72 1.40 21.14
CA VAL A 84 6.23 1.24 19.76
C VAL A 84 5.14 1.61 18.74
N PHE A 85 3.87 1.29 19.03
CA PHE A 85 2.72 1.75 18.24
C PHE A 85 2.67 3.27 18.17
N LEU A 86 2.70 3.95 19.32
CA LEU A 86 2.61 5.41 19.37
C LEU A 86 3.81 6.08 18.71
N LEU A 87 5.04 5.59 18.94
CA LEU A 87 6.22 6.14 18.29
C LEU A 87 6.23 5.89 16.78
N GLY A 88 5.82 4.70 16.33
CA GLY A 88 5.68 4.38 14.91
C GLY A 88 4.60 5.22 14.23
N TRP A 89 3.45 5.39 14.90
CA TRP A 89 2.33 6.19 14.41
C TRP A 89 2.63 7.68 14.38
N ILE A 90 3.09 8.24 15.50
CA ILE A 90 3.44 9.66 15.63
C ILE A 90 4.65 9.99 14.77
N GLY A 91 5.67 9.14 14.73
CA GLY A 91 6.85 9.32 13.88
C GLY A 91 6.49 9.33 12.40
N SER A 92 5.66 8.37 11.96
CA SER A 92 5.14 8.35 10.58
C SER A 92 4.30 9.60 10.29
N ALA A 93 3.39 9.98 11.19
CA ALA A 93 2.53 11.15 11.01
C ALA A 93 3.32 12.47 10.97
N VAL A 94 4.34 12.64 11.81
CA VAL A 94 5.21 13.83 11.84
C VAL A 94 6.07 13.89 10.57
N TYR A 95 6.63 12.76 10.13
CA TYR A 95 7.41 12.68 8.90
C TYR A 95 6.56 13.06 7.67
N LEU A 96 5.30 12.63 7.65
CA LEU A 96 4.37 12.89 6.56
C LEU A 96 3.81 14.33 6.55
N ARG A 97 3.73 14.99 7.70
CA ARG A 97 3.22 16.39 7.82
C ARG A 97 4.06 17.43 7.08
N ASN A 98 5.32 17.13 6.76
CA ASN A 98 6.21 18.09 6.11
C ASN A 98 6.12 18.09 4.56
N LYS A 99 5.20 17.29 3.98
CA LYS A 99 5.04 17.18 2.52
C LYS A 99 3.88 18.04 1.99
N ARG A 100 4.07 18.64 0.81
CA ARG A 100 3.14 19.63 0.23
C ARG A 100 1.96 19.03 -0.55
N LEU A 101 2.00 17.75 -0.92
CA LEU A 101 0.94 17.08 -1.69
C LEU A 101 0.48 15.78 -1.02
N VAL A 102 -0.84 15.53 -1.01
CA VAL A 102 -1.47 14.32 -0.46
C VAL A 102 -0.96 13.04 -1.13
N SER A 103 -0.71 13.08 -2.44
CA SER A 103 -0.20 11.94 -3.21
C SER A 103 1.22 11.54 -2.80
N GLU A 104 2.06 12.50 -2.40
CA GLU A 104 3.39 12.20 -1.85
C GLU A 104 3.32 11.61 -0.43
N VAL A 105 2.32 12.03 0.36
CA VAL A 105 2.07 11.50 1.70
C VAL A 105 1.68 10.02 1.62
N VAL A 106 0.73 9.68 0.76
CA VAL A 106 0.28 8.28 0.58
C VAL A 106 1.42 7.43 0.02
N GLY A 107 2.14 7.91 -1.00
CA GLY A 107 3.27 7.17 -1.59
C GLY A 107 4.42 6.93 -0.60
N SER A 108 4.75 7.92 0.23
CA SER A 108 5.81 7.76 1.24
C SER A 108 5.37 6.93 2.45
N GLY A 109 4.10 6.98 2.85
CA GLY A 109 3.53 6.09 3.87
C GLY A 109 3.50 4.62 3.43
N LEU A 110 3.19 4.36 2.15
CA LEU A 110 3.27 3.03 1.55
C LEU A 110 4.71 2.51 1.52
N TYR A 111 5.69 3.38 1.27
CA TYR A 111 7.10 3.02 1.28
C TYR A 111 7.60 2.66 2.69
N ILE A 112 7.19 3.43 3.71
CA ILE A 112 7.51 3.16 5.11
C ILE A 112 6.93 1.82 5.55
N SER A 113 5.66 1.54 5.21
CA SER A 113 5.04 0.25 5.50
C SER A 113 5.71 -0.90 4.75
N ALA A 114 6.10 -0.72 3.48
CA ALA A 114 6.85 -1.71 2.72
C ALA A 114 8.22 -2.04 3.34
N LEU A 115 8.90 -1.09 3.98
CA LEU A 115 10.15 -1.33 4.72
C LEU A 115 9.93 -2.00 6.08
N ILE A 116 8.82 -1.69 6.74
CA ILE A 116 8.44 -2.28 8.04
C ILE A 116 7.98 -3.72 7.88
N LEU A 117 7.25 -4.03 6.80
CA LEU A 117 6.69 -5.36 6.52
C LEU A 117 7.69 -6.51 6.70
N PRO A 118 8.89 -6.50 6.10
CA PRO A 118 9.88 -7.56 6.30
C PRO A 118 10.56 -7.51 7.67
N LEU A 119 10.56 -6.35 8.34
CA LEU A 119 11.14 -6.19 9.68
C LEU A 119 10.30 -6.88 10.76
N VAL A 120 8.98 -6.94 10.57
CA VAL A 120 8.02 -7.51 11.52
C VAL A 120 8.28 -9.00 11.82
N PRO A 121 8.36 -9.92 10.84
CA PRO A 121 8.66 -11.32 11.14
C PRO A 121 10.05 -11.48 11.75
N ILE A 122 11.02 -10.66 11.38
CA ILE A 122 12.36 -10.67 11.99
C ILE A 122 12.25 -10.34 13.48
N LEU A 123 11.59 -9.25 13.84
CA LEU A 123 11.41 -8.83 15.24
C LEU A 123 10.62 -9.86 16.07
N PHE A 124 9.62 -10.51 15.47
CA PHE A 124 8.79 -11.49 16.17
C PHE A 124 9.52 -12.82 16.40
N TYR A 125 10.23 -13.33 15.38
CA TYR A 125 10.81 -14.68 15.42
C TYR A 125 12.25 -14.72 15.96
N VAL A 126 13.04 -13.65 15.83
CA VAL A 126 14.45 -13.63 16.26
C VAL A 126 14.65 -13.81 17.77
N PRO A 127 13.87 -13.19 18.68
CA PRO A 127 14.03 -13.43 20.12
C PRO A 127 13.89 -14.90 20.50
N ASN A 128 12.98 -15.62 19.84
CA ASN A 128 12.76 -17.05 20.06
C ASN A 128 13.92 -17.92 19.54
N LEU A 129 14.79 -17.41 18.66
CA LEU A 129 15.98 -18.13 18.19
C LEU A 129 17.11 -18.15 19.22
N PHE A 130 17.08 -17.21 20.17
CA PHE A 130 18.09 -17.06 21.21
C PHE A 130 17.60 -17.54 22.59
N ALA A 131 16.39 -18.06 22.68
CA ALA A 131 15.86 -18.66 23.90
C ALA A 131 16.36 -20.11 24.01
N ASP A 132 17.00 -20.46 25.12
CA ASP A 132 17.38 -21.84 25.44
C ASP A 132 16.12 -22.66 25.75
N PRO A 133 15.85 -23.77 25.04
CA PRO A 133 14.62 -24.53 25.24
C PRO A 133 14.78 -25.50 26.41
N ASP A 134 14.26 -25.14 27.58
CA ASP A 134 14.22 -26.01 28.76
C ASP A 134 12.96 -26.90 28.77
N THR A 135 11.98 -26.59 27.90
CA THR A 135 10.69 -27.28 27.82
C THR A 135 10.33 -27.74 26.40
N ALA A 136 9.50 -28.78 26.29
CA ALA A 136 8.98 -29.27 25.00
C ALA A 136 8.16 -28.19 24.25
N SER A 137 7.52 -27.27 24.97
CA SER A 137 6.84 -26.11 24.42
C SER A 137 7.79 -25.12 23.75
N GLU A 138 8.96 -24.86 24.34
CA GLU A 138 9.95 -23.93 23.81
C GLU A 138 10.68 -24.52 22.60
N ALA A 139 10.93 -25.84 22.60
CA ALA A 139 11.45 -26.53 21.41
C ALA A 139 10.51 -26.39 20.20
N GLY A 140 9.20 -26.45 20.42
CA GLY A 140 8.20 -26.21 19.38
C GLY A 140 8.20 -24.75 18.87
N ALA A 141 8.38 -23.77 19.75
CA ALA A 141 8.48 -22.36 19.39
C ALA A 141 9.76 -22.05 18.59
N PHE A 142 10.89 -22.66 18.94
CA PHE A 142 12.15 -22.54 18.21
C PHE A 142 12.02 -23.05 16.77
N VAL A 143 11.51 -24.27 16.59
CA VAL A 143 11.28 -24.85 15.24
C VAL A 143 10.23 -24.03 14.47
N GLY A 144 9.17 -23.59 15.15
CA GLY A 144 8.15 -22.70 14.60
C GLY A 144 8.71 -21.36 14.13
N SER A 145 9.75 -20.83 14.79
CA SER A 145 10.43 -19.60 14.38
C SER A 145 11.14 -19.72 13.04
N PHE A 146 11.80 -20.83 12.75
CA PHE A 146 12.46 -21.03 11.45
C PHE A 146 11.46 -21.13 10.31
N ILE A 147 10.41 -21.94 10.50
CA ILE A 147 9.36 -22.13 9.50
C ILE A 147 8.58 -20.82 9.31
N GLY A 148 8.23 -20.17 10.42
CA GLY A 148 7.54 -18.89 10.44
C GLY A 148 8.34 -17.80 9.74
N MET A 149 9.63 -17.64 10.05
CA MET A 149 10.49 -16.65 9.41
C MET A 149 10.58 -16.88 7.90
N PHE A 150 10.64 -18.12 7.42
CA PHE A 150 10.71 -18.41 5.99
C PHE A 150 9.38 -18.16 5.29
N VAL A 151 8.28 -18.71 5.81
CA VAL A 151 6.94 -18.60 5.22
C VAL A 151 6.45 -17.17 5.27
N TYR A 152 6.44 -16.56 6.45
CA TYR A 152 6.03 -15.17 6.60
C TYR A 152 7.04 -14.24 5.93
N GLY A 153 8.35 -14.50 6.01
CA GLY A 153 9.35 -13.70 5.31
C GLY A 153 9.09 -13.58 3.81
N VAL A 154 8.74 -14.69 3.15
CA VAL A 154 8.37 -14.69 1.72
C VAL A 154 7.05 -13.95 1.48
N ILE A 155 6.02 -14.18 2.31
CA ILE A 155 4.72 -13.48 2.18
C ILE A 155 4.89 -11.97 2.34
N PHE A 156 5.56 -11.53 3.42
CA PHE A 156 5.79 -10.12 3.70
C PHE A 156 6.70 -9.48 2.63
N ALA A 157 7.66 -10.22 2.07
CA ALA A 157 8.47 -9.74 0.95
C ALA A 157 7.63 -9.52 -0.33
N ILE A 158 6.75 -10.46 -0.68
CA ILE A 158 5.85 -10.32 -1.84
C ILE A 158 4.93 -9.12 -1.65
N VAL A 159 4.28 -9.02 -0.49
CA VAL A 159 3.39 -7.89 -0.17
C VAL A 159 4.16 -6.57 -0.18
N GLY A 160 5.38 -6.54 0.36
CA GLY A 160 6.26 -5.37 0.32
C GLY A 160 6.60 -4.92 -1.10
N VAL A 161 6.88 -5.86 -2.01
CA VAL A 161 7.12 -5.58 -3.43
C VAL A 161 5.88 -5.01 -4.10
N VAL A 162 4.70 -5.57 -3.83
CA VAL A 162 3.42 -5.08 -4.38
C VAL A 162 3.14 -3.66 -3.90
N LEU A 163 3.29 -3.38 -2.60
CA LEU A 163 3.12 -2.03 -2.06
C LEU A 163 4.16 -1.07 -2.62
N ALA A 164 5.41 -1.48 -2.78
CA ALA A 164 6.43 -0.65 -3.41
C ALA A 164 6.09 -0.31 -4.87
N ALA A 165 5.56 -1.27 -5.64
CA ALA A 165 5.12 -1.06 -7.00
C ALA A 165 3.94 -0.07 -7.08
N ILE A 166 2.92 -0.24 -6.22
CA ILE A 166 1.77 0.68 -6.13
C ILE A 166 2.25 2.09 -5.76
N GLY A 167 3.09 2.21 -4.74
CA GLY A 167 3.65 3.51 -4.32
C GLY A 167 4.46 4.19 -5.42
N TYR A 168 5.23 3.41 -6.19
CA TYR A 168 5.99 3.92 -7.34
C TYR A 168 5.08 4.43 -8.46
N VAL A 169 4.01 3.70 -8.79
CA VAL A 169 3.04 4.11 -9.82
C VAL A 169 2.32 5.39 -9.40
N LEU A 170 1.83 5.47 -8.17
CA LEU A 170 1.15 6.67 -7.65
C LEU A 170 2.07 7.91 -7.69
N LYS A 171 3.34 7.75 -7.31
CA LYS A 171 4.35 8.82 -7.41
C LYS A 171 4.57 9.27 -8.86
N ARG A 172 4.63 8.33 -9.80
CA ARG A 172 4.80 8.63 -11.23
C ARG A 172 3.60 9.37 -11.82
N HIS A 173 2.38 9.01 -11.42
CA HIS A 173 1.16 9.69 -11.85
C HIS A 173 1.06 11.11 -11.28
N ALA A 174 1.44 11.32 -10.01
CA ALA A 174 1.51 12.64 -9.41
C ALA A 174 2.51 13.57 -10.13
N ALA A 175 3.68 13.04 -10.52
CA ALA A 175 4.70 13.81 -11.23
C ALA A 175 4.25 14.26 -12.64
N LYS A 176 3.39 13.49 -13.32
CA LYS A 176 2.86 13.88 -14.64
C LYS A 176 1.88 15.06 -14.54
N LYS A 177 1.02 15.08 -13.52
CA LYS A 177 0.03 16.16 -13.35
C LYS A 177 0.66 17.51 -13.01
N LEU A 178 1.77 17.54 -12.26
CA LEU A 178 2.51 18.77 -11.95
C LEU A 178 3.12 19.46 -13.19
N ASN A 179 3.38 18.71 -14.26
CA ASN A 179 3.92 19.28 -15.51
C ASN A 179 2.81 19.80 -16.46
N THR A 180 1.54 19.63 -16.09
CA THR A 180 0.37 20.04 -16.90
C THR A 180 -0.40 21.20 -16.25
N ALA A 181 0.03 21.66 -15.07
CA ALA A 181 -0.48 22.83 -14.37
C ALA A 181 0.54 23.97 -14.43
#